data_AF-A0A2G8LS07-F1
#
_entry.id   AF-A0A2G8LS07-F1
#
_cell.length_a   1.000
_cell.length_b   1.000
_cell.length_c   1.000
_cell.angle_alpha   90.00
_cell.angle_beta   90.00
_cell.angle_gamma   90.00
#
_symmetry.space_group_name_H-M   'P 1'
#
loop_
_entity.id
_entity.type
_entity.pdbx_description
1 polymer ?
#
loop_
_entity_poly.entity_id
_entity_poly.type
_entity_poly.pdbx_seq_one_letter_code
_entity_poly.pdbx_strand_id
1 'polypeptide(L)'
;MSVRNHLDEKIEELLTRLDEFCAVVDIIRTDSSLALNRSLPEVHAKSKELESVFQKVDDLEKFVSLVKKDVMVIEEQVNTAEKDLGTLTSVKNLIMSFPLFSQKRTRNPAHKPLRRYVPPEIFRTEDYIAPEEQRDQSGEG
;
A
#
# COMPACT_ATOMS: atom_id res chain seq x y z
N MET A 1 -41.83 45.05 51.54
CA MET A 1 -40.74 44.05 51.53
C MET A 1 -39.50 44.72 52.13
N SER A 2 -38.99 44.22 53.26
CA SER A 2 -37.87 44.83 53.98
C SER A 2 -36.56 44.57 53.25
N VAL A 3 -35.65 45.55 53.21
CA VAL A 3 -34.31 45.47 52.57
C VAL A 3 -33.53 44.23 53.01
N ARG A 4 -33.75 43.77 54.25
CA ARG A 4 -33.16 42.54 54.80
C ARG A 4 -33.54 41.29 54.00
N ASN A 5 -34.82 41.14 53.64
CA ASN A 5 -35.29 39.97 52.88
C ASN A 5 -34.68 39.92 51.48
N HIS A 6 -34.47 41.08 50.84
CA HIS A 6 -33.84 41.15 49.53
C HIS A 6 -32.35 40.75 49.58
N LEU A 7 -31.66 41.12 50.65
CA LEU A 7 -30.27 40.71 50.86
C LEU A 7 -30.17 39.20 51.11
N ASP A 8 -31.06 38.65 51.94
CA ASP A 8 -31.10 37.21 52.23
C ASP A 8 -31.37 36.38 50.96
N GLU A 9 -32.34 36.79 50.13
CA GLU A 9 -32.62 36.18 48.82
C GLU A 9 -31.39 36.22 47.88
N LYS A 10 -30.66 37.33 47.87
CA LYS A 10 -29.45 37.47 47.03
C LYS A 10 -28.30 36.59 47.52
N ILE A 11 -28.17 36.42 48.83
CA ILE A 11 -27.16 35.52 49.42
C ILE A 11 -27.50 34.07 49.06
N GLU A 12 -28.76 33.65 49.20
CA GLU A 12 -29.19 32.30 48.82
C GLU A 12 -28.97 32.02 47.32
N GLU A 13 -29.27 32.98 46.45
CA GLU A 13 -28.99 32.88 45.02
C GLU A 13 -27.49 32.70 44.74
N LEU A 14 -26.63 33.46 45.41
CA LEU A 14 -25.18 33.37 45.25
C LEU A 14 -24.60 32.06 45.79
N LEU A 15 -25.12 31.57 46.92
CA LEU A 15 -24.73 30.26 47.48
C LEU A 15 -25.12 29.13 46.54
N THR A 16 -26.33 29.17 45.97
CA THR A 16 -26.78 28.17 44.98
C THR A 16 -25.89 28.17 43.74
N ARG A 17 -25.57 29.36 43.21
CA ARG A 17 -24.66 29.47 42.05
C ARG A 17 -23.25 28.97 42.38
N LEU A 18 -22.76 29.20 43.60
CA LEU A 18 -21.44 28.71 44.02
C LEU A 18 -21.41 27.17 44.03
N ASP A 19 -22.46 26.53 44.54
CA ASP A 19 -22.56 25.07 44.54
C ASP A 19 -22.60 24.50 43.11
N GLU A 20 -23.34 25.16 42.21
CA GLU A 20 -23.35 24.82 40.78
C GLU A 20 -21.97 24.96 40.14
N PHE A 21 -21.23 26.05 40.43
CA PHE A 21 -19.86 26.23 39.95
C PHE A 21 -18.93 25.13 40.46
N CYS A 22 -19.04 24.76 41.73
CA CYS A 22 -18.27 23.64 42.29
C CYS A 22 -18.56 22.33 41.55
N ALA A 23 -19.84 22.02 41.30
CA ALA A 23 -20.22 20.83 40.55
C ALA A 23 -19.64 20.82 39.13
N VAL A 24 -19.66 21.95 38.42
CA VAL A 24 -19.07 22.07 37.08
C VAL A 24 -17.54 21.89 37.11
N VAL A 25 -16.86 22.45 38.12
CA VAL A 25 -15.41 22.27 38.28
C VAL A 25 -15.05 20.80 38.50
N ASP A 26 -15.85 20.07 39.28
CA ASP A 26 -15.63 18.64 39.51
C ASP A 26 -15.85 17.81 38.25
N ILE A 27 -16.85 18.16 37.44
CA ILE A 27 -17.06 17.55 36.11
C ILE A 27 -15.84 17.80 35.23
N ILE A 28 -15.38 19.04 35.12
CA ILE A 28 -14.20 19.40 34.29
C ILE A 28 -12.95 18.64 34.77
N ARG A 29 -12.72 18.57 36.09
CA ARG A 29 -11.59 17.82 36.65
C ARG A 29 -11.68 16.34 36.30
N THR A 30 -12.86 15.74 36.42
CA THR A 30 -13.08 14.33 36.11
C THR A 30 -12.87 14.04 34.63
N ASP A 31 -13.45 14.87 33.76
CA ASP A 31 -13.32 14.74 32.30
C ASP A 31 -11.87 14.96 31.85
N SER A 32 -11.19 15.97 32.39
CA SER A 32 -9.76 16.21 32.13
C SER A 32 -8.92 15.01 32.55
N SER A 33 -9.21 14.41 33.71
CA SER A 33 -8.51 13.21 34.18
C SER A 33 -8.74 12.02 33.25
N LEU A 34 -9.97 11.81 32.79
CA LEU A 34 -10.30 10.75 31.84
C LEU A 34 -9.59 10.97 30.49
N ALA A 35 -9.62 12.20 29.97
CA ALA A 35 -8.97 12.54 28.72
C ALA A 35 -7.44 12.34 28.80
N LEU A 36 -6.80 12.89 29.83
CA LEU A 36 -5.34 12.89 29.96
C LEU A 36 -4.77 11.52 30.34
N ASN A 37 -5.44 10.78 31.22
CA ASN A 37 -4.91 9.53 31.76
C ASN A 37 -5.37 8.29 31.00
N ARG A 38 -6.42 8.40 30.17
CA ARG A 38 -6.99 7.27 29.45
C ARG A 38 -7.14 7.54 27.96
N SER A 39 -8.04 8.44 27.58
CA SER A 39 -8.45 8.57 26.18
C SER A 39 -7.29 8.99 25.27
N LEU A 40 -6.49 10.00 25.67
CA LEU A 40 -5.36 10.47 24.87
C LEU A 40 -4.24 9.42 24.76
N PRO A 41 -3.79 8.78 25.86
CA PRO A 41 -2.86 7.65 25.76
C PRO A 41 -3.35 6.51 24.87
N GLU A 42 -4.62 6.11 25.00
CA GLU A 42 -5.22 5.05 24.17
C GLU A 42 -5.23 5.43 22.69
N VAL A 43 -5.66 6.66 22.35
CA VAL A 43 -5.64 7.17 20.97
C VAL A 43 -4.21 7.24 20.43
N HIS A 44 -3.25 7.69 21.25
CA HIS A 44 -1.84 7.75 20.84
C HIS A 44 -1.28 6.35 20.56
N ALA A 45 -1.55 5.37 21.44
CA ALA A 45 -1.14 3.99 21.24
C ALA A 45 -1.74 3.40 19.95
N LYS A 46 -3.03 3.64 19.69
CA LYS A 46 -3.68 3.22 18.44
C LYS A 46 -3.12 3.92 17.21
N SER A 47 -2.76 5.21 17.32
CA SER A 47 -2.05 5.92 16.25
C SER A 47 -0.69 5.28 15.94
N LYS A 48 0.03 4.80 16.97
CA LYS A 48 1.29 4.07 16.80
C LYS A 48 1.10 2.69 16.15
N GLU A 49 0.06 1.96 16.52
CA GLU A 49 -0.28 0.71 15.84
C GLU A 49 -0.56 0.94 14.34
N LEU A 50 -1.24 2.05 14.02
CA LEU A 50 -1.57 2.42 12.64
C LEU A 50 -0.34 2.74 11.78
N GLU A 51 0.73 3.31 12.36
CA GLU A 51 2.01 3.55 11.65
C GLU A 51 2.55 2.24 11.03
N SER A 52 2.46 1.11 11.75
CA SER A 52 2.90 -0.19 11.22
C SER A 52 2.01 -0.67 10.06
N VAL A 53 0.71 -0.36 10.10
CA VAL A 53 -0.21 -0.70 9.01
C VAL A 53 0.13 0.12 7.77
N PHE A 54 0.39 1.43 7.90
CA PHE A 54 0.82 2.26 6.78
C PHE A 54 2.13 1.78 6.18
N GLN A 55 3.10 1.37 7.01
CA GLN A 55 4.34 0.78 6.51
C GLN A 55 4.10 -0.47 5.66
N LYS A 56 3.18 -1.36 6.09
CA LYS A 56 2.80 -2.54 5.30
C LYS A 56 2.14 -2.17 3.97
N VAL A 57 1.34 -1.11 3.95
CA VAL A 57 0.73 -0.59 2.72
C VAL A 57 1.80 -0.06 1.77
N ASP A 58 2.75 0.73 2.26
CA ASP A 58 3.85 1.27 1.47
C ASP A 58 4.73 0.16 0.88
N ASP A 59 5.01 -0.89 1.66
CA ASP A 59 5.81 -2.02 1.21
C ASP A 59 5.07 -2.86 0.16
N LEU A 60 3.75 -3.03 0.33
CA LEU A 60 2.90 -3.65 -0.69
C LEU A 60 2.88 -2.84 -1.99
N GLU A 61 2.81 -1.51 -1.91
CA GLU A 61 2.85 -0.64 -3.10
C GLU A 61 4.18 -0.81 -3.87
N LYS A 62 5.31 -0.83 -3.15
CA LYS A 62 6.63 -1.09 -3.76
C LYS A 62 6.66 -2.46 -4.44
N PHE A 63 6.13 -3.48 -3.78
CA PHE A 63 6.07 -4.82 -4.34
C PHE A 63 5.24 -4.87 -5.62
N VAL A 64 4.03 -4.29 -5.62
CA VAL A 64 3.17 -4.22 -6.81
C VAL A 64 3.84 -3.45 -7.95
N SER A 65 4.56 -2.37 -7.65
CA SER A 65 5.33 -1.61 -8.63
C SER A 65 6.43 -2.45 -9.30
N LEU A 66 7.13 -3.27 -8.50
CA LEU A 66 8.16 -4.20 -8.95
C LEU A 66 7.55 -5.31 -9.83
N VAL A 67 6.43 -5.92 -9.40
CA VAL A 67 5.68 -6.89 -10.22
C VAL A 67 5.29 -6.29 -11.57
N LYS A 68 4.75 -5.06 -11.56
CA LYS A 68 4.36 -4.35 -12.78
C LYS A 68 5.55 -4.18 -13.73
N LYS A 69 6.71 -3.77 -13.23
CA LYS A 69 7.93 -3.62 -14.03
C LYS A 69 8.29 -4.93 -14.73
N ASP A 70 8.28 -6.04 -14.00
CA ASP A 70 8.70 -7.33 -14.53
C ASP A 70 7.72 -7.88 -15.57
N VAL A 71 6.41 -7.69 -15.34
CA VAL A 71 5.37 -8.03 -16.32
C VAL A 71 5.55 -7.21 -17.61
N MET A 72 5.85 -5.90 -17.51
CA MET A 72 6.11 -5.08 -18.69
C MET A 72 7.31 -5.57 -19.51
N VAL A 73 8.38 -6.01 -18.84
CA VAL A 73 9.56 -6.58 -19.52
C VAL A 73 9.18 -7.87 -20.26
N ILE A 74 8.42 -8.75 -19.62
CA ILE A 74 7.94 -9.99 -20.25
C ILE A 74 7.05 -9.66 -21.45
N GLU A 75 6.11 -8.72 -21.31
CA GLU A 75 5.20 -8.30 -22.37
C GLU A 75 5.95 -7.72 -23.58
N GLU A 76 7.00 -6.93 -23.36
CA GLU A 76 7.86 -6.41 -24.43
C GLU A 76 8.61 -7.54 -25.17
N GLN A 77 9.13 -8.52 -24.43
CA GLN A 77 9.80 -9.68 -25.02
C GLN A 77 8.85 -10.54 -25.85
N VAL A 78 7.63 -10.78 -25.36
CA VAL A 78 6.59 -11.52 -26.08
C VAL A 78 6.20 -10.77 -27.36
N ASN A 79 5.89 -9.47 -27.25
CA ASN A 79 5.58 -8.63 -28.41
C ASN A 79 6.69 -8.64 -29.47
N THR A 80 7.95 -8.63 -29.04
CA THR A 80 9.11 -8.70 -29.94
C THR A 80 9.18 -10.06 -30.63
N ALA A 81 9.00 -11.16 -29.88
CA ALA A 81 9.00 -12.52 -30.43
C ALA A 81 7.87 -12.74 -31.45
N GLU A 82 6.67 -12.23 -31.16
CA GLU A 82 5.52 -12.31 -32.08
C GLU A 82 5.74 -11.52 -33.36
N LYS A 83 6.30 -10.31 -33.28
CA LYS A 83 6.70 -9.51 -34.46
C LYS A 83 7.76 -10.22 -35.29
N ASP A 84 8.79 -10.77 -34.66
CA ASP A 84 9.85 -11.50 -35.35
C ASP A 84 9.28 -12.75 -36.05
N LEU A 85 8.36 -13.48 -35.42
CA LEU A 85 7.70 -14.65 -36.04
C LEU A 85 6.76 -14.26 -37.19
N GLY A 86 5.96 -13.21 -37.01
CA GLY A 86 5.03 -12.70 -38.02
C GLY A 86 5.75 -12.15 -39.25
N THR A 87 6.86 -11.44 -39.05
CA THR A 87 7.72 -10.98 -40.15
C THR A 87 8.40 -12.16 -40.85
N LEU A 88 8.90 -13.18 -40.12
CA LEU A 88 9.50 -14.38 -40.70
C LEU A 88 8.52 -15.16 -41.58
N THR A 89 7.26 -15.29 -41.15
CA THR A 89 6.20 -15.95 -41.93
C THR A 89 5.83 -15.13 -43.17
N SER A 90 5.75 -13.80 -43.03
CA SER A 90 5.42 -12.90 -44.14
C SER A 90 6.51 -12.88 -45.22
N VAL A 91 7.79 -12.82 -44.84
CA VAL A 91 8.89 -12.87 -45.82
C VAL A 91 9.01 -14.23 -46.48
N LYS A 92 8.71 -15.34 -45.79
CA LYS A 92 8.65 -16.68 -46.40
C LYS A 92 7.59 -16.75 -47.50
N ASN A 93 6.41 -16.18 -47.27
CA ASN A 93 5.33 -16.17 -48.26
C ASN A 93 5.68 -15.28 -49.47
N LEU A 94 6.42 -14.18 -49.26
CA LEU A 94 6.89 -13.30 -50.35
C LEU A 94 7.98 -13.98 -51.19
N ILE A 95 8.91 -14.72 -50.57
CA ILE A 95 9.97 -15.48 -51.27
C ILE A 95 9.38 -16.67 -52.06
N MET A 96 8.33 -17.32 -51.56
CA MET A 96 7.66 -18.44 -52.25
C MET A 96 6.82 -17.99 -53.46
N SER A 97 6.53 -16.70 -53.59
CA SER A 97 5.66 -16.15 -54.64
C SER A 97 6.42 -15.65 -55.89
N PHE A 98 7.75 -15.74 -55.93
CA PHE A 98 8.55 -15.38 -57.11
C PHE A 98 8.88 -16.61 -57.96
N PRO A 99 8.41 -16.72 -59.22
CA PRO A 99 8.75 -17.83 -60.07
C PRO A 99 9.94 -17.45 -60.96
N LEU A 100 11.18 -17.83 -60.62
CA LEU A 100 12.27 -17.82 -61.62
C LEU A 100 13.50 -18.70 -61.26
N PHE A 101 13.59 -19.81 -62.00
CA PHE A 101 14.76 -20.44 -62.62
C PHE A 101 16.13 -20.54 -61.90
N SER A 102 16.52 -21.80 -61.66
CA SER A 102 17.84 -22.45 -61.77
C SER A 102 19.11 -21.58 -61.91
N GLN A 103 20.01 -21.68 -60.92
CA GLN A 103 21.45 -21.88 -61.17
C GLN A 103 22.13 -22.41 -59.90
N LYS A 104 22.85 -23.53 -60.03
CA LYS A 104 23.77 -24.07 -59.02
C LYS A 104 24.77 -23.01 -58.55
N ARG A 105 24.86 -22.78 -57.23
CA ARG A 105 26.12 -22.52 -56.49
C ARG A 105 25.87 -22.81 -55.01
N THR A 106 26.66 -23.74 -54.48
CA THR A 106 26.71 -24.06 -53.06
C THR A 106 27.27 -22.85 -52.30
N ARG A 107 26.40 -22.09 -51.64
CA ARG A 107 26.79 -21.29 -50.48
C ARG A 107 25.71 -21.53 -49.44
N ASN A 108 26.10 -22.20 -48.35
CA ASN A 108 25.26 -22.29 -47.16
C ASN A 108 24.72 -20.89 -46.87
N PRO A 109 23.40 -20.66 -46.89
CA PRO A 109 22.87 -19.43 -46.36
C PRO A 109 23.28 -19.42 -44.90
N ALA A 110 24.10 -18.43 -44.52
CA ALA A 110 24.41 -18.20 -43.12
C ALA A 110 23.07 -18.02 -42.41
N HIS A 111 22.65 -19.06 -41.67
CA HIS A 111 21.51 -18.98 -40.78
C HIS A 111 21.77 -17.78 -39.89
N LYS A 112 20.97 -16.71 -40.03
CA LYS A 112 20.92 -15.68 -39.01
C LYS A 112 20.66 -16.44 -37.70
N PRO A 113 21.52 -16.33 -36.68
CA PRO A 113 21.33 -17.07 -35.46
C PRO A 113 19.95 -16.70 -34.94
N LEU A 114 19.10 -17.70 -34.72
CA LEU A 114 17.87 -17.55 -33.94
C LEU A 114 18.28 -16.81 -32.68
N ARG A 115 17.71 -15.63 -32.44
CA ARG A 115 18.00 -14.88 -31.20
C ARG A 115 17.69 -15.83 -30.05
N ARG A 116 18.73 -16.23 -29.33
CA ARG A 116 18.60 -17.13 -28.19
C ARG A 116 17.80 -16.36 -27.14
N TYR A 117 16.66 -16.91 -26.75
CA TYR A 117 15.87 -16.38 -25.66
C TYR A 117 16.72 -16.35 -24.39
N VAL A 118 16.75 -15.20 -23.73
CA VAL A 118 17.37 -15.03 -22.42
C VAL A 118 16.25 -14.61 -21.48
N PRO A 119 15.87 -15.47 -20.51
CA PRO A 119 14.85 -15.14 -19.54
C PRO A 119 15.23 -13.86 -18.77
N PRO A 120 14.30 -12.91 -18.61
CA PRO A 120 14.54 -11.75 -17.77
C PRO A 120 14.59 -12.18 -16.30
N GLU A 121 15.42 -11.49 -15.52
CA GLU A 121 15.38 -11.63 -14.07
C GLU A 121 14.09 -10.98 -13.56
N ILE A 122 13.26 -11.79 -12.90
CA ILE A 122 11.98 -11.35 -12.32
C ILE A 122 11.97 -11.57 -10.83
N PHE A 123 11.12 -10.83 -10.15
CA PHE A 123 10.90 -10.93 -8.73
C PHE A 123 10.48 -12.33 -8.29
N ARG A 124 10.85 -12.67 -7.07
CA ARG A 124 10.39 -13.86 -6.36
C ARG A 124 9.51 -13.41 -5.20
N THR A 125 8.31 -13.96 -5.12
CA THR A 125 7.34 -13.56 -4.09
C THR A 125 7.87 -13.87 -2.69
N GLU A 126 8.62 -14.95 -2.56
CA GLU A 126 9.25 -15.41 -1.31
C GLU A 126 10.22 -14.38 -0.70
N ASP A 127 10.81 -13.51 -1.53
CA ASP A 127 11.76 -12.49 -1.07
C ASP A 127 11.07 -11.27 -0.43
N TYR A 128 9.76 -11.13 -0.62
CA TYR A 128 8.98 -9.94 -0.21
C TYR A 128 7.79 -10.24 0.70
N ILE A 129 7.29 -11.48 0.71
CA ILE A 129 6.18 -11.90 1.58
C ILE A 129 6.70 -13.01 2.50
N ALA A 130 6.88 -12.68 3.79
CA ALA A 130 7.26 -13.68 4.79
C ALA A 130 6.13 -14.72 4.99
N PRO A 131 6.44 -16.02 5.12
CA PRO A 131 5.47 -17.03 5.55
C PRO A 131 4.89 -16.67 6.93
N GLU A 132 3.60 -16.92 7.17
CA GLU A 132 2.88 -16.59 8.42
C GLU A 132 3.34 -17.36 9.68
N GLU A 133 4.52 -17.95 9.69
CA GLU A 133 5.04 -18.72 10.83
C GLU A 133 5.87 -17.83 11.75
N GLN A 134 5.18 -17.06 12.62
CA GLN A 134 5.60 -16.56 13.94
C GLN A 134 4.82 -15.27 14.26
N ARG A 135 3.52 -15.39 14.56
CA ARG A 135 2.76 -14.28 15.16
C ARG A 135 1.98 -14.61 16.43
N ASP A 136 2.07 -15.86 16.90
CA ASP A 136 1.50 -16.32 18.17
C ASP A 136 2.62 -16.83 19.09
N GLN A 137 3.33 -15.93 19.78
CA GLN A 137 4.09 -16.20 21.04
C GLN A 137 4.81 -14.94 21.54
N SER A 138 4.07 -13.88 21.84
CA SER A 138 4.59 -12.79 22.69
C SER A 138 3.44 -11.94 23.20
N GLY A 139 2.67 -12.51 24.13
CA GLY A 139 1.51 -11.86 24.74
C GLY A 139 1.02 -12.56 26.00
N GLU A 140 1.91 -13.20 26.77
CA GLU A 140 1.67 -13.53 28.18
C GLU A 140 2.81 -12.91 28.99
N GLY A 141 2.48 -11.92 29.82
CA GLY A 141 3.41 -11.16 30.66
C GLY A 141 2.75 -9.91 31.20
#